data_AF-A0ABD0P0M6-F1
#
_entry.id   AF-A0ABD0P0M6-F1
#
_cell.length_a   1.000
_cell.length_b   1.000
_cell.length_c   1.000
_cell.angle_alpha   90.00
_cell.angle_beta   90.00
_cell.angle_gamma   90.00
#
_symmetry.space_group_name_H-M   'P 1'
#
loop_
_entity.id
_entity.type
_entity.pdbx_description
1 polymer ?
#
loop_
_entity_poly.entity_id
_entity_poly.type
_entity_poly.pdbx_seq_one_letter_code
_entity_poly.pdbx_strand_id
1 'polypeptide(L)'
;VSLLQKSSSSPVTCHATGFYSKGVTISWMRNGQEHHEDVVVGELSPNEDGTFQKTSTIRITPNEWKKNQFSCLVKHQSKTIRKTLRADEIITNSGKSD
;
A
#
# COMPACT_ATOMS: atom_id res chain seq x y z
N VAL A 1 -6.99 -5.64 0.45
CA VAL A 1 -5.81 -4.76 0.25
C VAL A 1 -6.31 -3.33 0.32
N SER A 2 -5.73 -2.54 1.20
CA SER A 2 -6.18 -1.18 1.51
C SER A 2 -5.02 -0.20 1.42
N LEU A 3 -5.30 1.04 1.02
CA LEU A 3 -4.35 2.14 1.06
C LEU A 3 -4.72 3.01 2.27
N LEU A 4 -3.77 3.20 3.17
CA LEU A 4 -3.97 3.89 4.44
C LEU A 4 -3.05 5.10 4.50
N GLN A 5 -3.55 6.24 4.97
CA GLN A 5 -2.74 7.44 5.15
C GLN A 5 -3.25 8.23 6.37
N LYS A 6 -2.36 8.67 7.27
CA LYS A 6 -2.81 9.39 8.49
C LYS A 6 -3.31 10.80 8.17
N SER A 7 -2.63 11.51 7.28
CA SER A 7 -2.91 12.87 6.80
C SER A 7 -2.34 13.04 5.40
N SER A 8 -2.73 14.09 4.66
CA SER A 8 -2.25 14.33 3.28
C SER A 8 -0.73 14.43 3.11
N SER A 9 0.01 14.75 4.17
CA SER A 9 1.48 14.82 4.20
C SER A 9 2.16 13.56 4.76
N SER A 10 1.38 12.61 5.28
CA SER A 10 1.91 11.35 5.82
C SER A 10 2.25 10.37 4.70
N PRO A 11 3.19 9.44 4.91
CA PRO A 11 3.41 8.31 4.01
C PRO A 11 2.13 7.48 3.80
N VAL A 12 2.02 6.87 2.62
CA VAL A 12 0.90 5.98 2.27
C VAL A 12 1.33 4.55 2.55
N THR A 13 0.54 3.82 3.33
CA THR A 13 0.74 2.40 3.63
C THR A 13 -0.20 1.55 2.79
N CYS A 14 0.34 0.65 1.99
CA CYS A 14 -0.41 -0.45 1.40
C CYS A 14 -0.46 -1.61 2.39
N HIS A 15 -1.66 -1.94 2.86
CA HIS A 15 -1.92 -3.01 3.81
C HIS A 15 -2.60 -4.19 3.13
N ALA A 16 -1.93 -5.33 3.18
CA ALA A 16 -2.41 -6.59 2.66
C ALA A 16 -2.65 -7.53 3.86
N THR A 17 -3.89 -7.98 4.07
CA THR A 17 -4.28 -8.89 5.16
C THR A 17 -5.30 -9.93 4.68
N GLY A 18 -5.49 -11.01 5.45
CA GLY A 18 -6.44 -12.08 5.16
C GLY A 18 -5.90 -13.16 4.22
N PHE A 19 -4.58 -13.29 4.08
CA PHE A 19 -3.97 -14.27 3.18
C PHE A 19 -3.63 -15.58 3.91
N TYR A 20 -3.99 -16.72 3.32
CA TYR A 20 -3.59 -18.05 3.78
C TYR A 20 -2.30 -18.50 3.08
N SER A 21 -1.36 -19.09 3.83
CA SER A 21 0.04 -19.42 3.45
C SER A 21 1.01 -18.23 3.43
N LYS A 22 2.31 -18.48 3.67
CA LYS A 22 3.34 -17.46 3.97
C LYS A 22 3.90 -16.70 2.74
N GLY A 23 3.17 -16.56 1.63
CA GLY A 23 3.71 -16.10 0.35
C GLY A 23 3.17 -14.76 -0.17
N VAL A 24 3.26 -13.67 0.60
CA VAL A 24 2.78 -12.33 0.18
C VAL A 24 3.94 -11.38 -0.13
N THR A 25 3.92 -10.80 -1.34
CA THR A 25 4.85 -9.75 -1.78
C THR A 25 4.09 -8.47 -2.09
N ILE A 26 4.65 -7.33 -1.68
CA ILE A 26 4.09 -6.00 -1.93
C ILE A 26 5.17 -5.15 -2.63
N SER A 27 4.88 -4.70 -3.85
CA SER A 27 5.74 -3.80 -4.63
C SER A 27 5.02 -2.49 -4.94
N TRP A 28 5.77 -1.41 -5.07
CA TRP A 28 5.26 -0.13 -5.54
C TRP A 28 5.60 0.07 -7.00
N MET A 29 4.68 0.70 -7.75
CA MET A 29 4.94 1.11 -9.13
C MET A 29 4.78 2.61 -9.27
N ARG A 30 5.66 3.21 -10.06
CA ARG A 30 5.58 4.59 -10.54
C ARG A 30 5.40 4.53 -12.05
N ASN A 31 4.25 5.00 -12.55
CA ASN A 31 3.90 4.98 -13.98
C ASN A 31 4.02 3.59 -14.63
N GLY A 32 3.74 2.52 -13.86
CA GLY A 32 3.81 1.14 -14.34
C GLY A 32 5.18 0.47 -14.24
N GLN A 33 6.23 1.18 -13.81
CA GLN A 33 7.55 0.62 -13.52
C GLN A 33 7.74 0.41 -12.03
N GLU A 34 8.45 -0.66 -11.64
CA GLU A 34 8.69 -0.97 -10.23
C GLU A 34 9.54 0.14 -9.58
N HIS A 35 9.20 0.49 -8.35
CA HIS A 35 9.77 1.61 -7.61
C HIS A 35 10.14 1.17 -6.19
N HIS A 36 11.35 1.55 -5.77
CA HIS A 36 11.94 1.10 -4.51
C HIS A 36 12.43 2.26 -3.62
N GLU A 37 12.49 3.49 -4.13
CA GLU A 37 12.93 4.66 -3.35
C GLU A 37 11.87 5.03 -2.32
N ASP A 38 12.30 5.41 -1.11
CA ASP A 38 11.42 5.76 0.01
C ASP A 38 10.36 4.70 0.35
N VAL A 39 10.59 3.44 -0.04
CA VAL A 39 9.74 2.29 0.26
C VAL A 39 10.28 1.55 1.48
N VAL A 40 9.41 1.34 2.46
CA VAL A 40 9.66 0.51 3.64
C VAL A 40 8.69 -0.66 3.64
N VAL A 41 9.22 -1.86 3.43
CA VAL A 41 8.43 -3.10 3.48
C VAL A 41 8.42 -3.62 4.92
N GLY A 42 7.22 -3.84 5.46
CA GLY A 42 7.03 -4.44 6.77
C GLY A 42 7.18 -5.96 6.74
N GLU A 43 7.46 -6.53 7.92
CA GLU A 43 7.52 -7.97 8.12
C GLU A 43 6.16 -8.65 7.93
N LEU A 44 6.19 -9.93 7.56
CA LEU A 44 5.00 -10.76 7.55
C LEU A 44 4.58 -11.06 8.99
N SER A 45 3.34 -10.74 9.35
CA SER A 45 2.80 -10.95 10.70
C SER A 45 1.55 -11.85 10.65
N PRO A 46 1.35 -12.74 11.64
CA PRO A 46 0.12 -13.53 11.73
C PRO A 46 -1.05 -12.67 12.24
N ASN A 47 -2.27 -13.06 11.87
CA ASN A 47 -3.53 -12.58 12.41
C ASN A 47 -4.10 -13.60 13.42
N GLU A 48 -5.02 -13.17 14.28
CA GLU A 48 -5.67 -14.04 15.30
C GLU A 48 -6.51 -15.17 14.67
N ASP A 49 -7.04 -14.94 13.47
CA ASP A 49 -7.83 -15.92 12.70
C ASP A 49 -6.98 -16.97 11.94
N GLY A 50 -5.66 -16.94 12.13
CA GLY A 50 -4.71 -17.84 11.47
C GLY A 50 -4.29 -17.43 10.05
N THR A 51 -4.76 -16.29 9.55
CA THR A 51 -4.27 -15.69 8.30
C THR A 51 -3.01 -14.84 8.53
N PHE A 52 -2.41 -14.32 7.46
CA PHE A 52 -1.25 -13.43 7.53
C PHE A 52 -1.54 -12.04 6.95
N GLN A 53 -0.76 -11.08 7.44
CA GLN A 53 -0.74 -9.72 6.95
C GLN A 53 0.68 -9.23 6.67
N LYS A 54 0.80 -8.28 5.76
CA LYS A 54 2.03 -7.58 5.41
C LYS A 54 1.71 -6.16 5.00
N THR A 55 2.64 -5.24 5.26
CA THR A 55 2.50 -3.84 4.89
C THR A 55 3.70 -3.40 4.04
N SER A 56 3.48 -2.36 3.23
CA SER A 56 4.56 -1.62 2.60
C SER A 56 4.18 -0.15 2.57
N THR A 57 5.08 0.72 3.00
CA THR A 57 4.84 2.15 3.13
C THR A 57 5.74 2.90 2.18
N ILE A 58 5.20 3.92 1.50
CA ILE A 58 5.96 4.80 0.61
C ILE A 58 5.77 6.26 1.02
N ARG A 59 6.84 7.04 1.00
CA ARG A 59 6.76 8.50 1.12
C ARG A 59 6.70 9.11 -0.28
N ILE A 60 5.67 9.91 -0.55
CA ILE A 60 5.50 10.57 -1.85
C ILE A 60 5.25 12.04 -1.59
N THR A 61 6.02 12.91 -2.23
CA THR A 61 5.76 14.35 -2.13
C THR A 61 4.49 14.74 -2.91
N PRO A 62 3.76 15.80 -2.51
CA PRO A 62 2.58 16.25 -3.27
C PRO A 62 2.88 16.55 -4.75
N ASN A 63 4.09 17.03 -5.06
CA ASN A 63 4.52 17.31 -6.43
C ASN A 63 4.73 16.03 -7.24
N GLU A 64 5.31 14.99 -6.64
CA GLU A 64 5.49 13.70 -7.31
C GLU A 64 4.16 13.01 -7.57
N TRP A 65 3.23 13.02 -6.61
CA TRP A 65 1.92 12.42 -6.81
C TRP A 65 1.13 13.14 -7.93
N LYS A 66 1.22 14.47 -8.02
CA LYS A 66 0.59 15.22 -9.12
C LYS A 66 1.14 14.84 -10.51
N LYS A 67 2.41 14.46 -10.60
CA LYS A 67 3.10 14.19 -11.88
C LYS A 67 3.16 12.71 -12.25
N ASN A 68 2.91 11.81 -11.30
CA ASN A 68 3.11 10.38 -11.49
C ASN A 68 1.93 9.60 -10.92
N GLN A 69 1.60 8.50 -11.59
CA GLN A 69 0.64 7.54 -11.08
C GLN A 69 1.37 6.49 -10.25
N PHE A 70 1.11 6.48 -8.95
CA PHE A 70 1.61 5.44 -8.05
C PHE A 70 0.57 4.33 -7.88
N SER A 71 1.03 3.09 -7.75
CA SER A 71 0.17 1.96 -7.42
C SER A 71 0.90 0.93 -6.57
N CYS A 72 0.22 0.34 -5.60
CA CYS A 72 0.67 -0.83 -4.88
C CYS A 72 0.25 -2.11 -5.62
N LEU A 73 1.16 -3.07 -5.82
CA LEU A 73 0.85 -4.41 -6.29
C LEU A 73 1.10 -5.41 -5.17
N VAL A 74 0.07 -6.19 -4.87
CA VAL A 74 0.14 -7.31 -3.93
C VAL A 74 0.07 -8.59 -4.74
N LYS A 75 1.13 -9.39 -4.68
CA LYS A 75 1.19 -10.73 -5.27
C LYS A 75 1.07 -11.76 -4.15
N HIS A 76 0.13 -12.69 -4.33
CA HIS A 76 -0.05 -13.83 -3.44
C HIS A 76 -0.46 -15.05 -4.27
N GLN A 77 0.41 -16.07 -4.29
CA GLN A 77 0.25 -17.24 -5.17
C GLN A 77 0.08 -16.81 -6.65
N SER A 78 -0.95 -17.28 -7.35
CA SER A 78 -1.27 -16.90 -8.72
C SER A 78 -2.11 -15.62 -8.85
N LYS A 79 -2.44 -14.95 -7.73
CA LYS A 79 -3.28 -13.75 -7.72
C LYS A 79 -2.43 -12.49 -7.56
N THR A 80 -2.74 -11.49 -8.38
CA THR A 80 -2.16 -10.14 -8.28
C THR A 80 -3.28 -9.13 -8.08
N ILE A 81 -3.19 -8.32 -7.03
CA ILE A 81 -4.12 -7.24 -6.73
C ILE A 81 -3.37 -5.93 -6.89
N ARG A 82 -3.90 -5.01 -7.69
CA ARG A 82 -3.36 -3.66 -7.89
C ARG A 82 -4.27 -2.63 -7.23
N LYS A 83 -3.69 -1.74 -6.43
CA LYS A 83 -4.37 -0.57 -5.86
C LYS A 83 -3.66 0.70 -6.28
N THR A 84 -4.32 1.51 -7.11
CA THR A 84 -3.81 2.79 -7.59
C THR A 84 -4.05 3.86 -6.54
N LEU A 85 -3.06 4.71 -6.31
CA LEU A 85 -3.14 5.80 -5.32
C LEU A 85 -3.96 6.93 -5.90
N ARG A 86 -5.22 6.99 -5.47
CA ARG A 86 -6.17 8.06 -5.75
C ARG A 86 -6.77 8.54 -4.43
N ALA A 87 -7.14 9.82 -4.36
CA ALA A 87 -7.63 10.42 -3.13
C ALA A 87 -8.90 9.73 -2.59
N ASP A 88 -9.75 9.22 -3.48
CA ASP A 88 -10.98 8.47 -3.17
C ASP A 88 -10.74 7.02 -2.74
N GLU A 89 -9.58 6.44 -3.07
CA GLU A 89 -9.20 5.06 -2.69
C GLU A 89 -8.42 5.00 -1.36
N ILE A 90 -7.90 6.13 -0.89
CA ILE A 90 -7.07 6.18 0.32
C ILE A 90 -7.96 6.41 1.54
N ILE A 91 -7.87 5.48 2.48
CA ILE A 91 -8.55 5.55 3.77
C ILE A 91 -7.69 6.41 4.70
N THR A 92 -8.28 7.47 5.24
CA THR A 92 -7.60 8.38 6.17
C THR A 92 -8.25 8.39 7.54
N ASN A 93 -7.42 8.59 8.57
CA ASN A 93 -7.89 8.73 9.96
C ASN A 93 -8.23 10.18 10.32
N SER A 94 -7.78 11.14 9.52
CA SER A 94 -8.24 12.53 9.65
C SER A 94 -9.73 12.55 9.32
N GLY A 95 -10.57 12.70 10.35
CA GLY A 95 -11.98 13.02 10.15
C GLY A 95 -12.09 14.13 9.12
N LYS A 96 -13.01 13.99 8.17
CA LYS A 96 -13.37 15.04 7.19
C LYS A 96 -13.40 16.39 7.92
N SER A 97 -12.37 17.18 7.77
CA SER A 97 -12.46 18.61 8.03
C SER A 97 -13.06 19.18 6.77
N ASP A 98 -14.38 19.42 6.84
CA ASP A 98 -15.16 20.15 5.84
C ASP A 98 -14.52 21.51 5.48
#